data_AF-A0A4P6UXK3-F1
#
_entry.id   AF-A0A4P6UXK3-F1
#
_cell.length_a   1.000
_cell.length_b   1.000
_cell.length_c   1.000
_cell.angle_alpha   90.00
_cell.angle_beta   90.00
_cell.angle_gamma   90.00
#
_symmetry.space_group_name_H-M   'P 1'
#
loop_
_entity.id
_entity.type
_entity.pdbx_description
1 polymer ?
#
loop_
_entity_poly.entity_id
_entity_poly.type
_entity_poly.pdbx_seq_one_letter_code
_entity_poly.pdbx_strand_id
1 'polypeptide(L)'
;MKRKVIGLIVTLLLFLIFFCAGFIYLMVHPSMEIRTEIKPIDDETYQSLGALEYVEHPEQQNFRNLLFTFKFKYSNAENIRTEMPKSFKELLTSDVYWVGEDTEYDDIDHNEYIVKQDIVLYMGEVSEDELVDLLNDGVFTVTWEEDGKEMRDEFNIGETVLFID
;
A
#
# COMPACT_ATOMS: atom_id res chain seq x y z
N MET A 1 45.55 -33.35 3.12
CA MET A 1 44.18 -33.33 3.69
C MET A 1 43.92 -32.13 4.60
N LYS A 2 44.71 -31.90 5.67
CA LYS A 2 44.45 -30.84 6.66
C LYS A 2 44.28 -29.42 6.08
N ARG A 3 45.10 -28.99 5.12
CA ARG A 3 44.99 -27.65 4.50
C ARG A 3 43.71 -27.44 3.68
N LYS A 4 43.22 -28.49 2.99
CA LYS A 4 41.96 -28.43 2.23
C LYS A 4 40.75 -28.36 3.16
N VAL A 5 40.80 -29.09 4.27
CA VAL A 5 39.75 -29.05 5.31
C VAL A 5 39.73 -27.70 6.02
N ILE A 6 40.89 -27.13 6.37
CA ILE A 6 40.97 -25.77 6.95
C ILE A 6 40.43 -24.74 5.96
N GLY A 7 40.80 -24.81 4.67
CA GLY A 7 40.26 -23.91 3.64
C GLY A 7 38.74 -24.00 3.54
N LEU A 8 38.17 -25.21 3.53
CA LEU A 8 36.73 -25.42 3.48
C LEU A 8 36.01 -24.87 4.73
N ILE A 9 36.58 -25.05 5.92
CA ILE A 9 36.04 -24.48 7.16
C ILE A 9 36.05 -22.95 7.11
N VAL A 10 37.14 -22.35 6.65
CA VAL A 10 37.26 -20.88 6.52
C VAL A 10 36.26 -20.35 5.49
N THR A 11 36.11 -21.00 4.34
CA THR A 11 35.12 -20.59 3.33
C THR A 11 33.68 -20.70 3.85
N LEU A 12 33.36 -21.77 4.58
CA LEU A 12 32.03 -21.95 5.18
C LEU A 12 31.74 -20.88 6.24
N LEU A 13 32.72 -20.57 7.09
CA LEU A 13 32.61 -19.49 8.08
C LEU A 13 32.41 -18.13 7.43
N LEU A 14 33.17 -17.80 6.38
CA LEU A 14 32.99 -16.56 5.65
C LEU A 14 31.60 -16.48 5.01
N PHE A 15 31.14 -17.56 4.36
CA PHE A 15 29.80 -17.62 3.81
C PHE A 15 28.73 -17.36 4.88
N LEU A 16 28.86 -17.99 6.06
CA LEU A 16 27.91 -17.79 7.16
C LEU A 16 27.93 -16.34 7.66
N ILE A 17 29.11 -15.71 7.77
CA ILE A 17 29.23 -14.30 8.17
C ILE A 17 28.53 -13.39 7.16
N PHE A 18 28.78 -13.57 5.86
CA PHE A 18 28.13 -12.76 4.82
C PHE A 18 26.62 -13.00 4.77
N PHE A 19 26.17 -14.25 4.94
CA PHE A 19 24.76 -14.59 4.98
C PHE A 19 24.05 -13.94 6.18
N CYS A 20 24.63 -14.05 7.38
CA CYS A 20 24.07 -13.40 8.57
C CYS A 20 24.07 -11.87 8.44
N ALA A 21 25.13 -11.27 7.88
CA ALA A 21 25.18 -9.83 7.67
C ALA A 21 24.10 -9.34 6.68
N GLY A 22 23.91 -10.05 5.56
CA GLY A 22 22.84 -9.74 4.60
C GLY A 22 21.44 -9.95 5.17
N PHE A 23 21.26 -10.99 5.99
CA PHE A 23 19.98 -11.23 6.67
C PHE A 23 19.65 -10.15 7.71
N ILE A 24 20.65 -9.73 8.51
CA ILE A 24 20.47 -8.62 9.47
C ILE A 24 20.18 -7.31 8.73
N TYR A 25 20.86 -7.05 7.61
CA TYR A 25 20.59 -5.87 6.78
C TYR A 25 19.11 -5.82 6.36
N LEU A 26 18.55 -6.91 5.87
CA LEU A 26 17.13 -6.97 5.49
C LEU A 26 16.16 -6.76 6.66
N MET A 27 16.55 -7.13 7.88
CA MET A 27 15.71 -6.98 9.07
C MET A 27 15.76 -5.58 9.67
N VAL A 28 16.87 -4.85 9.47
CA VAL A 28 17.08 -3.53 10.07
C VAL A 28 16.67 -2.42 9.12
N HIS A 29 16.66 -2.65 7.80
CA HIS A 29 16.31 -1.59 6.87
C HIS A 29 14.80 -1.32 6.84
N PRO A 30 14.40 -0.03 6.83
CA PRO A 30 13.01 0.35 6.65
C PRO A 30 12.45 -0.27 5.37
N SER A 31 11.25 -0.82 5.45
CA SER A 31 10.54 -1.37 4.30
C SER A 31 9.18 -0.71 4.16
N MET A 32 8.91 -0.20 2.97
CA MET A 32 7.61 0.36 2.62
C MET A 32 6.91 -0.56 1.64
N GLU A 33 5.67 -0.89 1.95
CA GLU A 33 4.76 -1.64 1.09
C GLU A 33 3.57 -0.74 0.79
N ILE A 34 3.30 -0.51 -0.49
CA ILE A 34 2.14 0.25 -0.96
C ILE A 34 1.38 -0.58 -1.98
N ARG A 35 0.05 -0.58 -1.88
CA ARG A 35 -0.82 -1.33 -2.79
C ARG A 35 -2.20 -0.70 -2.88
N THR A 36 -2.77 -0.74 -4.07
CA THR A 36 -4.17 -0.40 -4.33
C THR A 36 -4.86 -1.62 -4.94
N GLU A 37 -5.69 -2.32 -4.19
CA GLU A 37 -6.42 -3.50 -4.66
C GLU A 37 -7.83 -3.10 -5.08
N ILE A 38 -8.27 -3.51 -6.27
CA ILE A 38 -9.61 -3.21 -6.79
C ILE A 38 -10.30 -4.53 -7.10
N LYS A 39 -11.42 -4.80 -6.43
CA LYS A 39 -12.11 -6.09 -6.48
C LYS A 39 -13.64 -5.96 -6.51
N PRO A 40 -14.38 -6.97 -6.94
CA PRO A 40 -15.84 -7.01 -6.75
C PRO A 40 -16.23 -6.81 -5.29
N ILE A 41 -17.32 -6.07 -5.05
CA ILE A 41 -17.92 -6.00 -3.71
C ILE A 41 -18.73 -7.28 -3.42
N ASP A 42 -18.76 -7.68 -2.16
CA ASP A 42 -19.61 -8.77 -1.71
C ASP A 42 -21.07 -8.33 -1.54
N ASP A 43 -21.95 -9.31 -1.35
CA ASP A 43 -23.39 -9.10 -1.23
C ASP A 43 -23.77 -8.27 0.00
N GLU A 44 -23.03 -8.41 1.10
CA GLU A 44 -23.27 -7.69 2.34
C GLU A 44 -22.98 -6.20 2.17
N THR A 45 -21.81 -5.89 1.59
CA THR A 45 -21.39 -4.53 1.24
C THR A 45 -22.41 -3.91 0.28
N TYR A 46 -22.81 -4.61 -0.78
CA TYR A 46 -23.78 -4.11 -1.75
C TYR A 46 -25.15 -3.80 -1.11
N GLN A 47 -25.65 -4.69 -0.25
CA GLN A 47 -26.93 -4.48 0.44
C GLN A 47 -26.89 -3.31 1.45
N SER A 48 -25.69 -2.98 1.95
CA SER A 48 -25.49 -1.83 2.83
C SER A 48 -25.47 -0.49 2.10
N LEU A 49 -25.32 -0.50 0.76
CA LEU A 49 -25.29 0.73 -0.03
C LEU A 49 -26.67 1.40 -0.03
N GLY A 50 -26.71 2.65 0.44
CA GLY A 50 -27.87 3.52 0.25
C GLY A 50 -27.88 4.17 -1.13
N ALA A 51 -29.00 4.80 -1.49
CA ALA A 51 -29.14 5.66 -2.68
C ALA A 51 -28.94 4.97 -4.04
N LEU A 52 -29.08 3.65 -4.11
CA LEU A 52 -29.01 2.88 -5.37
C LEU A 52 -30.11 3.27 -6.37
N GLU A 53 -31.21 3.86 -5.91
CA GLU A 53 -32.30 4.35 -6.76
C GLU A 53 -31.94 5.59 -7.60
N TYR A 54 -30.79 6.22 -7.34
CA TYR A 54 -30.34 7.44 -8.02
C TYR A 54 -29.22 7.20 -9.04
N VAL A 55 -28.79 5.95 -9.25
CA VAL A 55 -27.78 5.60 -10.26
C VAL A 55 -28.41 4.98 -11.50
N GLU A 56 -27.77 5.18 -12.65
CA GLU A 56 -28.27 4.67 -13.93
C GLU A 56 -28.16 3.15 -14.04
N HIS A 57 -27.09 2.56 -13.50
CA HIS A 57 -26.79 1.13 -13.57
C HIS A 57 -26.58 0.54 -12.17
N PRO A 58 -27.66 0.35 -11.38
CA PRO A 58 -27.56 -0.02 -9.98
C PRO A 58 -27.04 -1.44 -9.73
N GLU A 59 -26.79 -2.26 -10.77
CA GLU A 59 -26.37 -3.64 -10.61
C GLU A 59 -25.03 -3.77 -9.86
N GLN A 60 -24.94 -4.72 -8.93
CA GLN A 60 -23.75 -4.97 -8.10
C GLN A 60 -22.45 -5.13 -8.91
N GLN A 61 -22.53 -5.68 -10.12
CA GLN A 61 -21.39 -5.84 -11.02
C GLN A 61 -20.76 -4.50 -11.45
N ASN A 62 -21.47 -3.39 -11.30
CA ASN A 62 -20.97 -2.04 -11.58
C ASN A 62 -20.38 -1.38 -10.35
N PHE A 63 -20.25 -2.09 -9.23
CA PHE A 63 -19.60 -1.61 -8.03
C PHE A 63 -18.32 -2.40 -7.76
N ARG A 64 -17.31 -1.70 -7.24
CA ARG A 64 -16.02 -2.29 -6.87
C ARG A 64 -15.57 -1.75 -5.52
N ASN A 65 -14.77 -2.53 -4.83
CA ASN A 65 -14.08 -2.12 -3.63
C ASN A 65 -12.64 -1.78 -3.97
N LEU A 66 -12.22 -0.55 -3.73
CA LEU A 66 -10.84 -0.12 -3.77
C LEU A 66 -10.29 -0.09 -2.35
N LEU A 67 -9.31 -0.96 -2.09
CA LEU A 67 -8.56 -0.99 -0.84
C LEU A 67 -7.14 -0.46 -1.09
N PHE A 68 -6.89 0.76 -0.63
CA PHE A 68 -5.54 1.31 -0.55
C PHE A 68 -4.90 0.89 0.77
N THR A 69 -3.67 0.39 0.73
CA THR A 69 -2.88 0.07 1.91
C THR A 69 -1.46 0.58 1.73
N PHE A 70 -1.01 1.37 2.68
CA PHE A 70 0.39 1.70 2.89
C PHE A 70 0.84 1.14 4.24
N LYS A 71 2.00 0.50 4.23
CA LYS A 71 2.64 -0.05 5.42
C LYS A 71 4.10 0.32 5.43
N PHE A 72 4.52 0.99 6.50
CA PHE A 72 5.90 1.36 6.74
C PHE A 72 6.42 0.65 7.98
N LYS A 73 7.29 -0.34 7.78
CA LYS A 73 8.04 -0.98 8.87
C LYS A 73 9.33 -0.22 9.09
N TYR A 74 9.60 0.13 10.34
CA TYR A 74 10.75 0.96 10.70
C TYR A 74 11.52 0.39 11.90
N SER A 75 12.78 0.79 12.05
CA SER A 75 13.62 0.44 13.20
C SER A 75 13.91 1.61 14.14
N ASN A 76 14.00 2.81 13.59
CA ASN A 76 14.47 4.04 14.24
C ASN A 76 13.84 5.28 13.58
N ALA A 77 12.64 5.15 13.01
CA ALA A 77 11.92 6.28 12.46
C ALA A 77 11.13 7.00 13.56
N GLU A 78 11.16 8.32 13.52
CA GLU A 78 10.35 9.19 14.37
C GLU A 78 9.52 10.13 13.51
N ASN A 79 8.48 10.73 14.10
CA ASN A 79 7.69 11.80 13.46
C ASN A 79 7.15 11.43 12.06
N ILE A 80 6.71 10.18 11.89
CA ILE A 80 6.16 9.67 10.63
C ILE A 80 4.90 10.46 10.29
N ARG A 81 4.81 10.93 9.04
CA ARG A 81 3.67 11.67 8.50
C ARG A 81 3.41 11.21 7.08
N THR A 82 2.12 11.17 6.73
CA THR A 82 1.67 10.87 5.38
C THR A 82 0.81 11.99 4.83
N GLU A 83 0.97 12.28 3.54
CA GLU A 83 0.23 13.31 2.83
C GLU A 83 -0.19 12.80 1.46
N MET A 84 -1.40 13.16 1.06
CA MET A 84 -1.93 12.91 -0.27
C MET A 84 -2.54 14.21 -0.80
N PRO A 85 -1.87 14.93 -1.72
CA PRO A 85 -2.30 16.27 -2.14
C PRO A 85 -3.70 16.32 -2.76
N LYS A 86 -4.12 15.22 -3.40
CA LYS A 86 -5.48 15.01 -3.88
C LYS A 86 -6.05 13.80 -3.15
N SER A 87 -7.18 13.97 -2.49
CA SER A 87 -7.95 12.86 -1.89
C SER A 87 -8.45 11.89 -2.98
N PHE A 88 -8.76 10.64 -2.62
CA PHE A 88 -9.36 9.70 -3.58
C PHE A 88 -10.68 10.23 -4.15
N LYS A 89 -11.46 10.96 -3.34
CA LYS A 89 -12.69 11.62 -3.81
C LYS A 89 -12.42 12.66 -4.91
N GLU A 90 -11.30 13.36 -4.84
CA GLU A 90 -10.89 14.32 -5.88
C GLU A 90 -10.30 13.63 -7.10
N LEU A 91 -9.54 12.54 -6.90
CA LEU A 91 -8.96 11.74 -8.00
C LEU A 91 -10.03 11.02 -8.82
N LEU A 92 -10.96 10.34 -8.14
CA LEU A 92 -11.95 9.46 -8.75
C LEU A 92 -13.20 10.22 -9.22
N THR A 93 -13.29 11.52 -8.98
CA THR A 93 -14.49 12.36 -9.26
C THR A 93 -15.73 11.93 -8.47
N SER A 94 -16.78 12.76 -8.48
CA SER A 94 -18.06 12.46 -7.82
C SER A 94 -18.82 11.29 -8.44
N ASP A 95 -18.48 10.94 -9.68
CA ASP A 95 -19.25 9.99 -10.47
C ASP A 95 -18.76 8.56 -10.25
N VAL A 96 -17.47 8.37 -9.91
CA VAL A 96 -16.89 7.06 -9.57
C VAL A 96 -16.79 6.86 -8.07
N TYR A 97 -16.44 7.88 -7.30
CA TYR A 97 -16.35 7.76 -5.84
C TYR A 97 -17.76 7.66 -5.22
N TRP A 98 -18.05 6.57 -4.50
CA TRP A 98 -19.31 6.40 -3.81
C TRP A 98 -19.22 6.79 -2.33
N VAL A 99 -18.51 5.97 -1.55
CA VAL A 99 -18.28 6.15 -0.12
C VAL A 99 -16.94 5.53 0.25
N GLY A 100 -16.31 6.01 1.31
CA GLY A 100 -15.12 5.37 1.81
C GLY A 100 -14.82 5.72 3.26
N GLU A 101 -13.97 4.90 3.85
CA GLU A 101 -13.49 5.00 5.22
C GLU A 101 -11.96 5.00 5.20
N ASP A 102 -11.36 5.87 6.00
CA ASP A 102 -9.93 5.93 6.20
C ASP A 102 -9.54 5.50 7.61
N THR A 103 -8.36 4.90 7.73
CA THR A 103 -7.78 4.49 9.00
C THR A 103 -6.28 4.66 8.93
N GLU A 104 -5.75 5.43 9.88
CA GLU A 104 -4.33 5.68 10.06
C GLU A 104 -3.96 5.39 11.51
N TYR A 105 -2.93 4.55 11.71
CA TYR A 105 -2.43 4.25 13.04
C TYR A 105 -0.96 3.81 13.01
N ASP A 106 -0.31 4.04 14.14
CA ASP A 106 1.06 3.63 14.40
C ASP A 106 1.08 2.49 15.42
N ASP A 107 1.46 1.29 14.98
CA ASP A 107 1.65 0.12 15.81
C ASP A 107 3.09 0.10 16.34
N ILE A 108 3.28 0.84 17.44
CA ILE A 108 4.57 1.01 18.11
C ILE A 108 5.13 -0.33 18.61
N ASP A 109 4.27 -1.28 18.99
CA ASP A 109 4.69 -2.59 19.50
C ASP A 109 5.36 -3.44 18.40
N HIS A 110 4.94 -3.24 17.15
CA HIS A 110 5.50 -3.92 15.98
C HIS A 110 6.41 -3.03 15.12
N ASN A 111 6.56 -1.74 15.46
CA ASN A 111 7.22 -0.70 14.67
C ASN A 111 6.65 -0.63 13.23
N GLU A 112 5.32 -0.58 13.12
CA GLU A 112 4.61 -0.53 11.85
C GLU A 112 3.66 0.67 11.80
N TYR A 113 3.89 1.58 10.87
CA TYR A 113 2.94 2.65 10.56
C TYR A 113 2.06 2.22 9.39
N ILE A 114 0.74 2.33 9.56
CA ILE A 114 -0.23 1.77 8.61
C ILE A 114 -1.28 2.83 8.25
N VAL A 115 -1.48 3.00 6.94
CA VAL A 115 -2.58 3.77 6.36
C VAL A 115 -3.41 2.83 5.52
N LYS A 116 -4.73 2.86 5.72
CA LYS A 116 -5.71 2.12 4.94
C LYS A 116 -6.84 3.02 4.52
N GLN A 117 -7.29 2.87 3.28
CA GLN A 117 -8.53 3.48 2.81
C GLN A 117 -9.35 2.43 2.08
N ASP A 118 -10.58 2.25 2.52
CA ASP A 118 -11.54 1.31 1.96
C ASP A 118 -12.66 2.10 1.29
N ILE A 119 -12.79 1.96 -0.02
CA ILE A 119 -13.61 2.85 -0.87
C ILE A 119 -14.49 2.01 -1.78
N VAL A 120 -15.79 2.25 -1.74
CA VAL A 120 -16.71 1.75 -2.75
C VAL A 120 -16.69 2.67 -3.96
N LEU A 121 -16.49 2.07 -5.12
CA LEU A 121 -16.53 2.70 -6.42
C LEU A 121 -17.81 2.32 -7.15
N TYR A 122 -18.42 3.28 -7.83
CA TYR A 122 -19.41 3.05 -8.86
C TYR A 122 -18.73 3.13 -10.23
N MET A 123 -18.48 1.97 -10.84
CA MET A 123 -17.81 1.85 -12.13
C MET A 123 -18.74 2.22 -13.28
N GLY A 124 -20.04 1.90 -13.25
CA GLY A 124 -20.96 2.21 -14.35
C GLY A 124 -20.41 1.74 -15.71
N GLU A 125 -20.08 2.71 -16.58
CA GLU A 125 -19.41 2.46 -17.89
C GLU A 125 -17.90 2.70 -17.89
N VAL A 126 -17.32 3.13 -16.76
CA VAL A 126 -15.88 3.37 -16.59
C VAL A 126 -15.11 2.06 -16.69
N SER A 127 -14.12 2.04 -17.57
CA SER A 127 -13.20 0.92 -17.74
C SER A 127 -12.09 0.90 -16.70
N GLU A 128 -11.44 -0.25 -16.53
CA GLU A 128 -10.28 -0.39 -15.65
C GLU A 128 -9.13 0.54 -16.06
N ASP A 129 -8.90 0.71 -17.36
CA ASP A 129 -7.87 1.62 -17.89
C ASP A 129 -8.17 3.08 -17.54
N GLU A 130 -9.42 3.53 -17.71
CA GLU A 130 -9.84 4.88 -17.31
C GLU A 130 -9.71 5.11 -15.81
N LEU A 131 -10.01 4.09 -15.00
CA LEU A 131 -9.84 4.15 -13.56
C LEU A 131 -8.36 4.30 -13.16
N VAL A 132 -7.46 3.55 -13.80
CA VAL A 132 -6.02 3.68 -13.60
C VAL A 132 -5.54 5.08 -14.01
N ASP A 133 -6.03 5.62 -15.12
CA ASP A 133 -5.71 6.98 -15.56
C ASP A 133 -6.14 8.06 -14.54
N LEU A 134 -7.31 7.90 -13.90
CA LEU A 134 -7.74 8.78 -12.80
C LEU A 134 -6.80 8.68 -11.59
N LEU A 135 -6.32 7.48 -11.27
CA LEU A 135 -5.44 7.22 -10.14
C LEU A 135 -3.97 7.59 -10.39
N ASN A 136 -3.54 7.65 -11.65
CA ASN A 136 -2.18 8.06 -12.05
C ASN A 136 -1.83 9.51 -11.64
N ASP A 137 -2.86 10.33 -11.42
CA ASP A 137 -2.74 11.70 -10.90
C ASP A 137 -2.52 11.76 -9.38
N GLY A 138 -2.65 10.62 -8.69
CA GLY A 138 -2.51 10.49 -7.25
C GLY A 138 -1.08 10.25 -6.82
N VAL A 139 -0.59 11.08 -5.89
CA VAL A 139 0.73 10.91 -5.26
C VAL A 139 0.55 10.76 -3.76
N PHE A 140 1.08 9.67 -3.21
CA PHE A 140 1.16 9.43 -1.79
C PHE A 140 2.57 9.72 -1.31
N THR A 141 2.72 10.66 -0.37
CA THR A 141 4.01 11.05 0.21
C THR A 141 4.09 10.55 1.64
N VAL A 142 5.22 9.94 2.01
CA VAL A 142 5.57 9.65 3.39
C VAL A 142 6.83 10.42 3.77
N THR A 143 6.84 10.99 4.96
CA THR A 143 7.97 11.71 5.53
C THR A 143 8.23 11.20 6.94
N TRP A 144 9.49 10.99 7.28
CA TRP A 144 9.90 10.52 8.61
C TRP A 144 11.27 11.11 8.98
N GLU A 145 11.61 11.07 10.26
CA GLU A 145 12.94 11.42 10.73
C GLU A 145 13.75 10.16 11.05
N GLU A 146 14.99 10.10 10.56
CA GLU A 146 15.94 9.04 10.84
C GLU A 146 17.30 9.67 11.15
N ASP A 147 17.89 9.33 12.31
CA ASP A 147 19.16 9.90 12.80
C ASP A 147 19.20 11.45 12.79
N GLY A 148 18.06 12.09 13.09
CA GLY A 148 17.90 13.54 13.11
C GLY A 148 17.87 14.20 11.72
N LYS A 149 17.66 13.42 10.65
CA LYS A 149 17.44 13.91 9.29
C LYS A 149 16.04 13.58 8.83
N GLU A 150 15.40 14.54 8.18
CA GLU A 150 14.13 14.31 7.49
C GLU A 150 14.39 13.50 6.21
N MET A 151 13.60 12.45 6.04
CA MET A 151 13.59 11.53 4.92
C MET A 151 12.20 11.59 4.28
N ARG A 152 12.13 11.41 2.96
CA ARG A 152 10.89 11.50 2.20
C ARG A 152 10.88 10.47 1.08
N ASP A 153 9.73 9.85 0.87
CA ASP A 153 9.47 9.00 -0.29
C ASP A 153 8.10 9.32 -0.90
N GLU A 154 7.96 9.07 -2.19
CA GLU A 154 6.77 9.40 -2.97
C GLU A 154 6.36 8.21 -3.84
N PHE A 155 5.06 7.91 -3.85
CA PHE A 155 4.49 6.80 -4.58
C PHE A 155 3.36 7.28 -5.48
N ASN A 156 3.38 6.88 -6.75
CA ASN A 156 2.25 7.08 -7.64
C ASN A 156 1.18 6.01 -7.36
N ILE A 157 -0.06 6.41 -7.09
CA ILE A 157 -1.12 5.47 -6.71
C ILE A 157 -1.50 4.57 -7.88
N GLY A 158 -1.61 5.11 -9.10
CA GLY A 158 -1.94 4.36 -10.31
C GLY A 158 -0.96 3.23 -10.62
N GLU A 159 0.33 3.42 -10.32
CA GLU A 159 1.36 2.37 -10.48
C GLU A 159 1.21 1.19 -9.50
N THR A 160 0.39 1.34 -8.45
CA THR A 160 0.18 0.33 -7.39
C THR A 160 -1.13 -0.45 -7.55
N VAL A 161 -1.89 -0.16 -8.61
CA VAL A 161 -3.21 -0.74 -8.84
C VAL A 161 -3.11 -2.20 -9.25
N LEU A 162 -3.91 -3.04 -8.60
CA LEU A 162 -4.07 -4.45 -8.89
C LEU A 162 -5.56 -4.80 -8.94
N PHE A 163 -6.04 -5.23 -10.10
CA PHE A 163 -7.38 -5.77 -10.26
C PHE A 163 -7.41 -7.23 -9.82
N ILE A 164 -8.38 -7.59 -8.97
CA ILE A 164 -8.57 -8.94 -8.43
C ILE A 164 -9.97 -9.41 -8.81
N ASP A 165 -10.04 -10.55 -9.51
CA ASP A 165 -11.28 -11.21 -9.92
C ASP A 165 -11.98 -11.97 -8.79
#